data_AF-A0A142X2B2-F1
#
_entry.id   AF-A0A142X2B2-F1
#
_cell.length_a   1.000
_cell.length_b   1.000
_cell.length_c   1.000
_cell.angle_alpha   90.00
_cell.angle_beta   90.00
_cell.angle_gamma   90.00
#
_symmetry.space_group_name_H-M   'P 1'
#
loop_
_entity.id
_entity.type
_entity.pdbx_description
1 polymer ?
#
loop_
_entity_poly.entity_id
_entity_poly.type
_entity_poly.pdbx_seq_one_letter_code
_entity_poly.pdbx_strand_id
1 'polypeptide(L)'
;MKPGCFLSLALLSGLTALYHQWFQQTVDPPWVWVASFVAALVIWLCIGALQNAWSIRKSAAAIRRHLDGLAPMDGQLEAAAGRIALHGEPILAPLTGKECAFYEYEIYRMVTQKSSKSGSTSTSKVVDFAGIGVTQAFVQDDNGEIALFGFPDLTSLSYDDVRNGGPGVRGRAKRLVEQTAWEDCSGFKALSGFGRMMQALSSSDDSRRHDWRMISPKDCAWLTPGEADPETYVPVLAEKCVTAGHEVVAIGPYSAEVQGLVTKSARNLERIQIVSGKAEDAEKSLRGSVRSHIFGSLFFLVATQLVAWGMLTAYRNSSEAQRKWAKQFDEALKADDIAAAERLLDRGLKLDKAFGTRDKPPLSQAKSAAVARLMLAHGADPNATDEDGSTPLMEQARENRVDILKILVEAGADLNTKSRAYGTTALVRAVDGHAKEAAEYLRSAGAIDEEVRAATGTRIDLAHPAVQAARNYVLLIHKADAAGLKRASSSDRPAKFEDVDWPLWHNSRPVDPELVAAFVRGSDATVTLTGPGGAGYSSTWGFQMHLENGEWKVVRERWLDLGYEE
;
A
#
# COMPACT_ATOMS: atom_id res chain seq x y z
N MET A 1 -28.55 -15.08 -5.97
CA MET A 1 -27.39 -15.17 -5.05
C MET A 1 -27.87 -15.48 -3.64
N LYS A 2 -27.14 -16.29 -2.86
CA LYS A 2 -27.51 -16.60 -1.46
C LYS A 2 -27.45 -15.30 -0.61
N PRO A 3 -28.26 -15.14 0.46
CA PRO A 3 -28.25 -13.93 1.30
C PRO A 3 -26.86 -13.56 1.85
N GLY A 4 -26.03 -14.57 2.17
CA GLY A 4 -24.65 -14.36 2.62
C GLY A 4 -23.72 -13.74 1.58
N CYS A 5 -24.01 -13.89 0.28
CA CYS A 5 -23.22 -13.27 -0.80
C CYS A 5 -23.40 -11.75 -0.84
N PHE A 6 -24.58 -11.22 -0.49
CA PHE A 6 -24.81 -9.78 -0.46
C PHE A 6 -24.06 -9.13 0.71
N LEU A 7 -24.09 -9.76 1.89
CA LEU A 7 -23.35 -9.27 3.05
C LEU A 7 -21.83 -9.34 2.81
N SER A 8 -21.36 -10.42 2.17
CA SER A 8 -19.94 -10.57 1.84
C SER A 8 -19.46 -9.54 0.82
N LEU A 9 -20.27 -9.24 -0.20
CA LEU A 9 -19.97 -8.21 -1.19
C LEU A 9 -20.03 -6.80 -0.59
N ALA A 10 -20.97 -6.54 0.32
CA ALA A 10 -21.06 -5.26 1.04
C ALA A 10 -19.87 -5.04 1.98
N LEU A 11 -19.39 -6.08 2.65
CA LEU A 11 -18.15 -6.04 3.45
C LEU A 11 -16.93 -5.75 2.57
N LEU A 12 -16.81 -6.44 1.43
CA LEU A 12 -15.70 -6.20 0.49
C LEU A 12 -15.72 -4.77 -0.06
N SER A 13 -16.91 -4.25 -0.43
CA SER A 13 -17.03 -2.88 -0.94
C SER A 13 -16.72 -1.84 0.14
N GLY A 14 -17.21 -2.03 1.37
CA GLY A 14 -16.90 -1.16 2.50
C GLY A 14 -15.41 -1.13 2.84
N LEU A 15 -14.76 -2.30 2.89
CA LEU A 15 -13.30 -2.39 3.07
C LEU A 15 -12.55 -1.72 1.93
N THR A 16 -12.98 -1.92 0.68
CA THR A 16 -12.36 -1.26 -0.48
C THR A 16 -12.46 0.26 -0.36
N ALA A 17 -13.60 0.80 0.07
CA ALA A 17 -13.79 2.24 0.25
C ALA A 17 -12.88 2.82 1.35
N LEU A 18 -12.74 2.13 2.48
CA LEU A 18 -11.85 2.55 3.57
C LEU A 18 -10.38 2.54 3.13
N TYR A 19 -9.94 1.47 2.47
CA TYR A 19 -8.59 1.42 1.92
C TYR A 19 -8.38 2.46 0.83
N HIS A 20 -9.40 2.72 0.01
CA HIS A 20 -9.32 3.75 -1.01
C HIS A 20 -9.13 5.14 -0.41
N GLN A 21 -9.88 5.48 0.64
CA GLN A 21 -9.70 6.73 1.37
C GLN A 21 -8.28 6.87 1.92
N TRP A 22 -7.71 5.79 2.46
CA TRP A 22 -6.35 5.78 2.98
C TRP A 22 -5.28 5.86 1.88
N PHE A 23 -5.43 5.06 0.82
CA PHE A 23 -4.49 5.03 -0.31
C PHE A 23 -4.57 6.28 -1.19
N GLN A 24 -5.70 6.98 -1.26
CA GLN A 24 -5.83 8.21 -2.05
C GLN A 24 -4.86 9.31 -1.59
N GLN A 25 -4.45 9.30 -0.32
CA GLN A 25 -3.44 10.23 0.19
C GLN A 25 -2.01 9.85 -0.24
N THR A 26 -1.80 8.65 -0.77
CA THR A 26 -0.46 8.08 -0.98
C THR A 26 -0.19 7.61 -2.42
N VAL A 27 -1.21 7.15 -3.14
CA VAL A 27 -1.11 6.51 -4.46
C VAL A 27 -2.08 7.17 -5.44
N ASP A 28 -1.61 7.41 -6.67
CA ASP A 28 -2.42 8.03 -7.71
C ASP A 28 -3.29 6.98 -8.42
N PRO A 29 -4.42 7.40 -9.03
CA PRO A 29 -5.11 6.58 -10.02
C PRO A 29 -4.19 6.17 -11.19
N PRO A 30 -4.32 4.93 -11.72
CA PRO A 30 -5.29 3.89 -11.34
C PRO A 30 -4.85 2.98 -10.19
N TRP A 31 -3.59 3.08 -9.75
CA TRP A 31 -2.99 2.16 -8.78
C TRP A 31 -3.66 2.19 -7.41
N VAL A 32 -4.23 3.34 -7.03
CA VAL A 32 -5.05 3.46 -5.82
C VAL A 32 -6.22 2.48 -5.81
N TRP A 33 -6.88 2.27 -6.95
CA TRP A 33 -8.04 1.37 -7.07
C TRP A 33 -7.60 -0.07 -6.96
N VAL A 34 -6.51 -0.43 -7.64
CA VAL A 34 -5.93 -1.77 -7.61
C VAL A 34 -5.47 -2.12 -6.20
N ALA A 35 -4.71 -1.25 -5.54
CA ALA A 35 -4.21 -1.47 -4.18
C ALA A 35 -5.35 -1.63 -3.17
N SER A 36 -6.37 -0.78 -3.27
CA SER A 36 -7.53 -0.82 -2.36
C SER A 36 -8.34 -2.11 -2.52
N PHE A 37 -8.59 -2.53 -3.76
CA PHE A 37 -9.32 -3.76 -4.03
C PHE A 37 -8.53 -5.00 -3.58
N VAL A 38 -7.23 -5.06 -3.85
CA VAL A 38 -6.37 -6.18 -3.43
C VAL A 38 -6.32 -6.28 -1.90
N ALA A 39 -6.14 -5.16 -1.19
CA ALA A 39 -6.14 -5.15 0.28
C ALA A 39 -7.48 -5.63 0.86
N ALA A 40 -8.59 -5.15 0.31
CA ALA A 40 -9.92 -5.58 0.73
C ALA A 40 -10.18 -7.08 0.44
N LEU A 41 -9.73 -7.58 -0.71
CA LEU A 41 -9.87 -8.99 -1.09
C LEU A 41 -9.09 -9.90 -0.14
N VAL A 42 -7.88 -9.52 0.26
CA VAL A 42 -7.06 -10.29 1.20
C VAL A 42 -7.75 -10.41 2.56
N ILE A 43 -8.25 -9.30 3.12
CA ILE A 43 -8.97 -9.32 4.40
C ILE A 43 -10.24 -10.15 4.28
N TRP A 44 -10.94 -10.04 3.17
CA TRP A 44 -12.14 -10.82 2.91
C TRP A 44 -11.86 -12.34 2.92
N LEU A 45 -10.75 -12.77 2.30
CA LEU A 45 -10.30 -14.17 2.35
C LEU A 45 -9.93 -14.60 3.78
N CYS A 46 -9.25 -13.75 4.56
CA CYS A 46 -8.94 -14.03 5.97
C CYS A 46 -10.20 -14.16 6.84
N ILE A 47 -11.23 -13.34 6.61
CA ILE A 47 -12.52 -13.45 7.32
C ILE A 47 -13.18 -14.81 7.02
N GLY A 48 -13.17 -15.25 5.76
CA GLY A 48 -13.69 -16.57 5.38
C GLY A 48 -12.98 -17.72 6.10
N ALA A 49 -11.65 -17.66 6.18
CA ALA A 49 -10.86 -18.66 6.91
C ALA A 49 -11.14 -18.64 8.43
N LEU A 50 -11.34 -17.46 9.02
CA LEU A 50 -11.73 -17.33 10.44
C LEU A 50 -13.14 -17.83 10.72
N GLN A 51 -14.10 -17.60 9.81
CA GLN A 51 -15.44 -18.18 9.92
C GLN A 51 -15.39 -19.71 9.89
N ASN A 52 -14.56 -20.29 9.03
CA ASN A 52 -14.34 -21.73 9.00
C ASN A 52 -13.71 -22.23 10.31
N ALA A 53 -12.67 -21.55 10.81
CA ALA A 53 -12.05 -21.88 12.09
C ALA A 53 -13.04 -21.83 13.25
N TRP A 54 -13.97 -20.87 13.25
CA TRP A 54 -15.02 -20.78 14.27
C TRP A 54 -16.01 -21.95 14.21
N SER A 55 -16.40 -22.37 13.01
CA SER A 55 -17.22 -23.57 12.80
C SER A 55 -16.53 -24.82 13.34
N ILE A 56 -15.26 -25.04 12.99
CA ILE A 56 -14.45 -26.17 13.46
C ILE A 56 -14.29 -26.14 14.99
N ARG A 57 -14.11 -24.94 15.59
CA ARG A 57 -14.03 -24.76 17.04
C ARG A 57 -15.31 -25.20 17.74
N LYS A 58 -16.49 -24.93 17.17
CA LYS A 58 -17.77 -25.40 17.73
C LYS A 58 -17.84 -26.92 17.76
N SER A 59 -17.47 -27.58 16.66
CA SER A 59 -17.41 -29.05 16.61
C SER A 59 -16.42 -29.61 17.64
N ALA A 60 -15.23 -29.01 17.79
CA ALA A 60 -14.26 -29.42 18.80
C ALA A 60 -14.78 -29.21 20.24
N ALA A 61 -15.51 -28.12 20.50
CA ALA A 61 -16.11 -27.85 21.81
C ALA A 61 -17.24 -28.83 22.15
N ALA A 62 -18.03 -29.25 21.17
CA ALA A 62 -19.04 -30.29 21.33
C ALA A 62 -18.41 -31.63 21.73
N ILE A 63 -17.32 -32.03 21.06
CA ILE A 63 -16.56 -33.24 21.44
C ILE A 63 -15.98 -33.11 22.84
N ARG A 64 -15.47 -31.92 23.19
CA ARG A 64 -14.89 -31.71 24.53
C ARG A 64 -15.92 -31.87 25.64
N ARG A 65 -17.11 -31.30 25.45
CA ARG A 65 -18.22 -31.42 26.41
C ARG A 65 -18.60 -32.88 26.65
N HIS A 66 -18.66 -33.66 25.58
CA HIS A 66 -18.90 -35.09 25.64
C HIS A 66 -17.79 -35.83 26.42
N LEU A 67 -16.52 -35.55 26.12
CA LEU A 67 -15.37 -36.11 26.86
C LEU A 67 -15.33 -35.70 28.35
N ASP A 68 -15.85 -34.52 28.69
CA ASP A 68 -15.95 -34.04 30.07
C ASP A 68 -17.19 -34.61 30.81
N GLY A 69 -17.97 -35.49 30.16
CA GLY A 69 -19.14 -36.17 30.75
C GLY A 69 -20.35 -35.25 31.00
N LEU A 70 -20.43 -34.13 30.29
CA LEU A 70 -21.52 -33.18 30.45
C LEU A 70 -22.79 -33.69 29.75
N ALA A 71 -23.95 -33.54 30.40
CA ALA A 71 -25.23 -33.91 29.81
C ALA A 71 -25.53 -33.07 28.55
N PRO A 72 -26.09 -33.68 27.48
CA PRO A 72 -26.39 -32.99 26.24
C PRO A 72 -27.50 -31.95 26.45
N MET A 73 -27.34 -30.77 25.87
CA MET A 73 -28.31 -29.69 25.96
C MET A 73 -29.21 -29.64 24.72
N ASP A 74 -30.52 -29.59 24.96
CA ASP A 74 -31.52 -29.51 23.90
C ASP A 74 -31.27 -28.31 22.96
N GLY A 75 -31.33 -28.56 21.65
CA GLY A 75 -31.14 -27.58 20.60
C GLY A 75 -29.69 -27.09 20.41
N GLN A 76 -28.70 -27.57 21.17
CA GLN A 76 -27.29 -27.22 21.00
C GLN A 76 -26.54 -28.23 20.13
N LEU A 77 -25.39 -27.81 19.59
CA LEU A 77 -24.48 -28.71 18.88
C LEU A 77 -23.74 -29.58 19.90
N GLU A 78 -24.02 -30.87 19.91
CA GLU A 78 -23.42 -31.86 20.81
C GLU A 78 -22.71 -32.95 20.01
N ALA A 79 -21.84 -33.69 20.69
CA ALA A 79 -21.14 -34.84 20.13
C ALA A 79 -21.55 -36.13 20.86
N ALA A 80 -21.61 -37.22 20.12
CA ALA A 80 -21.77 -38.57 20.61
C ALA A 80 -20.58 -39.39 20.10
N ALA A 81 -19.73 -39.88 21.01
CA ALA A 81 -18.63 -40.76 20.66
C ALA A 81 -18.89 -42.16 21.18
N GLY A 82 -18.55 -43.17 20.39
CA GLY A 82 -18.83 -44.54 20.76
C GLY A 82 -18.82 -45.48 19.57
N ARG A 83 -19.25 -46.72 19.80
CA ARG A 83 -19.37 -47.71 18.73
C ARG A 83 -20.68 -47.51 18.00
N ILE A 84 -20.61 -47.40 16.67
CA ILE A 84 -21.83 -47.33 15.87
C ILE A 84 -22.52 -48.70 15.81
N ALA A 85 -23.80 -48.73 16.14
CA ALA A 85 -24.63 -49.93 16.10
C ALA A 85 -25.87 -49.67 15.21
N LEU A 86 -26.45 -50.75 14.71
CA LEU A 86 -27.53 -50.69 13.71
C LEU A 86 -28.86 -51.06 14.35
N HIS A 87 -29.91 -50.39 13.89
CA HIS A 87 -31.28 -50.83 14.09
C HIS A 87 -31.77 -51.43 12.76
N GLY A 88 -31.65 -52.76 12.64
CA GLY A 88 -31.97 -53.50 11.41
C GLY A 88 -30.74 -54.00 10.64
N GLU A 89 -30.94 -54.32 9.37
CA GLU A 89 -29.91 -54.92 8.52
C GLU A 89 -28.86 -53.88 8.06
N PRO A 90 -27.57 -54.27 7.96
CA PRO A 90 -26.53 -53.42 7.39
C PRO A 90 -26.82 -53.11 5.92
N ILE A 91 -26.51 -51.89 5.52
CA ILE A 91 -26.47 -51.54 4.11
C ILE A 91 -25.13 -51.96 3.55
N LEU A 92 -25.16 -52.55 2.36
CA LEU A 92 -23.92 -52.86 1.66
C LEU A 92 -23.44 -51.57 0.97
N ALA A 93 -22.13 -51.34 0.90
CA ALA A 93 -21.55 -50.23 0.16
C ALA A 93 -21.55 -50.54 -1.35
N PRO A 94 -21.96 -49.62 -2.24
CA PRO A 94 -22.24 -49.92 -3.65
C PRO A 94 -21.01 -50.37 -4.45
N LEU A 95 -19.82 -49.96 -4.05
CA LEU A 95 -18.60 -50.16 -4.85
C LEU A 95 -17.71 -51.24 -4.25
N THR A 96 -17.55 -51.28 -2.93
CA THR A 96 -16.77 -52.35 -2.26
C THR A 96 -17.61 -53.53 -1.80
N GLY A 97 -18.94 -53.43 -1.80
CA GLY A 97 -19.84 -54.47 -1.28
C GLY A 97 -19.74 -54.67 0.23
N LYS A 98 -19.04 -53.79 0.96
CA LYS A 98 -18.85 -53.92 2.41
C LYS A 98 -20.12 -53.61 3.18
N GLU A 99 -20.46 -54.46 4.15
CA GLU A 99 -21.53 -54.17 5.11
C GLU A 99 -21.16 -52.94 5.95
N CYS A 100 -22.04 -51.95 5.99
CA CYS A 100 -21.80 -50.69 6.66
C CYS A 100 -23.08 -50.11 7.27
N ALA A 101 -22.89 -49.30 8.31
CA ALA A 101 -23.92 -48.44 8.88
C ALA A 101 -24.17 -47.23 7.97
N PHE A 102 -23.08 -46.75 7.38
CA PHE A 102 -23.01 -45.56 6.58
C PHE A 102 -21.98 -45.75 5.48
N TYR A 103 -22.30 -45.34 4.26
CA TYR A 103 -21.31 -45.15 3.21
C TYR A 103 -21.46 -43.79 2.55
N GLU A 104 -20.33 -43.25 2.11
CA GLU A 104 -20.25 -42.10 1.21
C GLU A 104 -19.32 -42.50 0.06
N TYR A 105 -19.72 -42.24 -1.17
CA TYR A 105 -18.84 -42.43 -2.31
C TYR A 105 -18.81 -41.22 -3.23
N GLU A 106 -17.67 -41.03 -3.88
CA GLU A 106 -17.45 -40.06 -4.94
C GLU A 106 -16.75 -40.75 -6.11
N ILE A 107 -17.31 -40.59 -7.30
CA ILE A 107 -16.63 -40.89 -8.56
C ILE A 107 -16.28 -39.54 -9.17
N TYR A 108 -14.99 -39.30 -9.34
CA TYR A 108 -14.49 -38.02 -9.80
C TYR A 108 -13.39 -38.21 -10.85
N ARG A 109 -13.26 -37.22 -11.72
CA ARG A 109 -12.17 -37.14 -12.67
C ARG A 109 -11.24 -35.99 -12.32
N MET A 110 -9.98 -36.14 -12.67
CA MET A 110 -9.00 -35.06 -12.61
C MET A 110 -8.99 -34.35 -13.96
N VAL A 111 -9.50 -33.12 -14.00
CA VAL A 111 -9.50 -32.30 -15.21
C VAL A 111 -8.30 -31.39 -15.19
N THR A 112 -7.40 -31.63 -16.14
CA THR A 112 -6.21 -30.84 -16.37
C THR A 112 -6.52 -29.75 -17.38
N GLN A 113 -6.63 -28.51 -16.93
CA GLN A 113 -6.85 -27.35 -17.80
C GLN A 113 -5.54 -26.60 -18.02
N LYS A 114 -5.23 -26.32 -19.30
CA LYS A 114 -4.07 -25.53 -19.68
C LYS A 114 -4.52 -24.10 -19.97
N SER A 115 -4.00 -23.14 -19.21
CA SER A 115 -4.31 -21.72 -19.43
C SER A 115 -3.71 -21.25 -20.75
N SER A 116 -4.55 -20.75 -21.66
CA SER A 116 -4.10 -20.21 -22.95
C SER A 116 -3.27 -18.93 -22.82
N LYS A 117 -3.30 -18.26 -21.68
CA LYS A 117 -2.57 -17.00 -21.42
C LYS A 117 -1.26 -17.18 -20.66
N SER A 118 -1.17 -18.14 -19.75
CA SER A 118 0.01 -18.34 -18.88
C SER A 118 0.79 -19.63 -19.15
N GLY A 119 0.29 -20.52 -20.01
CA GLY A 119 0.87 -21.84 -20.26
C GLY A 119 0.81 -22.79 -19.05
N SER A 120 0.33 -22.32 -17.90
CA SER A 120 0.24 -23.09 -16.66
C SER A 120 -0.86 -24.13 -16.74
N THR A 121 -0.55 -25.32 -16.26
CA THR A 121 -1.47 -26.45 -16.20
C THR A 121 -2.03 -26.57 -14.78
N SER A 122 -3.35 -26.47 -14.62
CA SER A 122 -4.02 -26.68 -13.34
C SER A 122 -4.89 -27.93 -13.39
N THR A 123 -4.63 -28.86 -12.48
CA THR A 123 -5.41 -30.09 -12.33
C THR A 123 -6.47 -29.89 -11.26
N SER A 124 -7.74 -30.07 -11.59
CA SER A 124 -8.86 -29.88 -10.66
C SER A 124 -9.71 -31.14 -10.56
N LYS A 125 -10.13 -31.49 -9.34
CA LYS A 125 -11.06 -32.60 -9.08
C LYS A 125 -12.48 -32.17 -9.46
N VAL A 126 -13.09 -32.86 -10.42
CA VAL A 126 -14.49 -32.68 -10.80
C VAL A 126 -15.26 -33.92 -10.38
N VAL A 127 -16.20 -33.76 -9.44
CA VAL A 127 -17.04 -34.85 -8.94
C VAL A 127 -18.20 -35.07 -9.91
N ASP A 128 -18.17 -36.19 -10.63
CA ASP A 128 -19.18 -36.54 -11.62
C ASP A 128 -20.38 -37.21 -10.92
N PHE A 129 -20.12 -38.06 -9.92
CA PHE A 129 -21.14 -38.76 -9.15
C PHE A 129 -20.78 -38.79 -7.66
N ALA A 130 -21.79 -38.66 -6.82
CA ALA A 130 -21.65 -38.84 -5.38
C ALA A 130 -22.96 -39.35 -4.81
N GLY A 131 -22.87 -40.19 -3.78
CA GLY A 131 -24.02 -40.70 -3.07
C GLY A 131 -23.70 -41.04 -1.63
N ILE A 132 -24.75 -41.21 -0.85
CA ILE A 132 -24.69 -41.51 0.58
C ILE A 132 -25.77 -42.53 0.88
N GLY A 133 -25.44 -43.53 1.69
CA GLY A 133 -26.41 -44.48 2.21
C GLY A 133 -26.30 -44.55 3.71
N VAL A 134 -27.45 -44.62 4.37
CA VAL A 134 -27.54 -44.71 5.83
C VAL A 134 -28.62 -45.71 6.18
N THR A 135 -28.30 -46.64 7.08
CA THR A 135 -29.30 -47.45 7.77
C THR A 135 -29.59 -46.81 9.13
N GLN A 136 -30.75 -47.11 9.73
CA GLN A 136 -31.02 -46.60 11.08
C GLN A 136 -29.90 -47.03 12.02
N ALA A 137 -29.24 -46.06 12.64
CA ALA A 137 -28.04 -46.29 13.42
C ALA A 137 -28.02 -45.41 14.67
N PHE A 138 -27.33 -45.90 15.68
CA PHE A 138 -27.12 -45.21 16.94
C PHE A 138 -25.66 -45.34 17.37
N VAL A 139 -25.20 -44.40 18.18
CA VAL A 139 -23.87 -44.45 18.79
C VAL A 139 -24.06 -45.00 20.20
N GLN A 140 -23.43 -46.13 20.49
CA GLN A 140 -23.32 -46.68 21.85
C GLN A 140 -22.17 -45.97 22.55
N ASP A 141 -22.54 -44.99 23.37
CA ASP A 141 -21.66 -44.30 24.31
C ASP A 141 -21.73 -44.98 25.70
N ASP A 142 -20.73 -44.74 26.55
CA ASP A 142 -20.68 -45.19 27.93
C ASP A 142 -21.87 -44.65 28.76
N ASN A 143 -22.50 -43.56 28.32
CA ASN A 143 -23.65 -42.93 28.97
C ASN A 143 -25.02 -43.34 28.39
N GLY A 144 -25.05 -44.20 27.37
CA GLY A 144 -26.29 -44.68 26.75
C GLY A 144 -26.29 -44.66 25.22
N GLU A 145 -27.43 -45.00 24.63
CA GLU A 145 -27.61 -45.03 23.18
C GLU A 145 -28.07 -43.66 22.67
N ILE A 146 -27.31 -43.07 21.75
CA ILE A 146 -27.68 -41.82 21.09
C ILE A 146 -28.08 -42.13 19.65
N ALA A 147 -29.37 -42.00 19.35
CA ALA A 147 -29.89 -42.25 18.02
C ALA A 147 -29.54 -41.11 17.04
N LEU A 148 -29.29 -41.46 15.78
CA LEU A 148 -28.96 -40.53 14.71
C LEU A 148 -30.22 -40.29 13.85
N PHE A 149 -30.90 -39.17 14.10
CA PHE A 149 -32.11 -38.77 13.37
C PHE A 149 -31.80 -37.69 12.34
N GLY A 150 -32.20 -37.90 11.09
CA GLY A 150 -31.93 -36.88 10.05
C GLY A 150 -31.84 -37.38 8.63
N PHE A 151 -32.28 -38.61 8.39
CA PHE A 151 -32.38 -39.17 7.06
C PHE A 151 -33.83 -39.59 6.87
N PRO A 152 -34.54 -39.10 5.83
CA PRO A 152 -35.92 -39.47 5.63
C PRO A 152 -36.03 -41.00 5.47
N ASP A 153 -36.96 -41.62 6.20
CA ASP A 153 -37.54 -42.92 5.84
C ASP A 153 -38.24 -42.80 4.48
N LEU A 154 -37.64 -43.42 3.46
CA LEU A 154 -38.11 -43.38 2.08
C LEU A 154 -38.78 -44.70 1.66
N THR A 155 -39.07 -45.59 2.63
CA THR A 155 -39.64 -46.91 2.36
C THR A 155 -41.06 -46.88 1.78
N SER A 156 -41.80 -45.78 1.95
CA SER A 156 -43.19 -45.64 1.48
C SER A 156 -43.35 -44.99 0.09
N LEU A 157 -42.25 -44.62 -0.58
CA LEU A 157 -42.29 -44.05 -1.93
C LEU A 157 -42.05 -45.15 -2.96
N SER A 158 -43.10 -45.55 -3.69
CA SER A 158 -42.95 -46.55 -4.75
C SER A 158 -42.28 -45.93 -5.99
N TYR A 159 -41.54 -46.77 -6.72
CA TYR A 159 -40.89 -46.38 -7.97
C TYR A 159 -41.88 -45.82 -9.01
N ASP A 160 -43.12 -46.33 -9.04
CA ASP A 160 -44.14 -45.89 -10.00
C ASP A 160 -44.77 -44.52 -9.67
N ASP A 161 -44.81 -44.14 -8.38
CA ASP A 161 -45.23 -42.81 -7.95
C ASP A 161 -44.27 -41.71 -8.44
N VAL A 162 -43.02 -42.09 -8.65
CA VAL A 162 -41.94 -41.22 -9.13
C VAL A 162 -41.81 -41.28 -10.67
N ARG A 163 -41.98 -42.45 -11.28
CA ARG A 163 -41.74 -42.72 -12.71
C ARG A 163 -42.78 -42.12 -13.66
N ASN A 164 -44.06 -42.10 -13.32
CA ASN A 164 -45.12 -41.79 -14.29
C ASN A 164 -45.34 -40.28 -14.58
N GLY A 165 -44.38 -39.41 -14.23
CA GLY A 165 -43.99 -38.21 -15.00
C GLY A 165 -45.06 -37.19 -15.45
N GLY A 166 -46.30 -37.25 -14.99
CA GLY A 166 -47.35 -36.32 -15.40
C GLY A 166 -47.27 -34.97 -14.67
N PRO A 167 -47.78 -33.87 -15.26
CA PRO A 167 -47.85 -32.58 -14.59
C PRO A 167 -48.65 -32.72 -13.28
N GLY A 168 -47.97 -32.58 -12.14
CA GLY A 168 -48.56 -32.80 -10.81
C GLY A 168 -47.77 -33.71 -9.87
N VAL A 169 -46.72 -34.41 -10.32
CA VAL A 169 -45.81 -35.22 -9.47
C VAL A 169 -45.19 -34.39 -8.34
N ARG A 170 -44.75 -33.16 -8.64
CA ARG A 170 -44.31 -32.16 -7.64
C ARG A 170 -45.34 -31.89 -6.55
N GLY A 171 -46.64 -31.91 -6.88
CA GLY A 171 -47.73 -31.65 -5.94
C GLY A 171 -48.16 -32.88 -5.13
N ARG A 172 -47.93 -34.10 -5.63
CA ARG A 172 -48.22 -35.35 -4.90
C ARG A 172 -47.08 -35.75 -3.96
N ALA A 173 -45.82 -35.63 -4.38
CA ALA A 173 -44.68 -35.81 -3.48
C ALA A 173 -44.64 -34.75 -2.37
N LYS A 174 -45.02 -33.50 -2.69
CA LYS A 174 -45.24 -32.45 -1.70
C LYS A 174 -46.35 -32.84 -0.70
N ARG A 175 -47.49 -33.34 -1.18
CA ARG A 175 -48.58 -33.83 -0.30
C ARG A 175 -48.21 -35.05 0.52
N LEU A 176 -47.43 -35.99 0.00
CA LEU A 176 -46.99 -37.17 0.73
C LEU A 176 -46.00 -36.80 1.84
N VAL A 177 -45.06 -35.89 1.59
CA VAL A 177 -44.15 -35.33 2.61
C VAL A 177 -44.92 -34.45 3.63
N GLU A 178 -45.99 -33.78 3.19
CA GLU A 178 -46.91 -33.02 4.07
C GLU A 178 -47.88 -33.93 4.87
N GLN A 179 -48.07 -35.19 4.49
CA GLN A 179 -49.04 -36.14 5.07
C GLN A 179 -48.39 -37.37 5.74
N THR A 180 -47.09 -37.60 5.57
CA THR A 180 -46.36 -38.59 6.35
C THR A 180 -46.21 -38.03 7.76
N ALA A 181 -46.57 -38.81 8.76
CA ALA A 181 -46.35 -38.44 10.15
C ALA A 181 -44.84 -38.43 10.41
N TRP A 182 -44.23 -37.25 10.31
CA TRP A 182 -42.92 -36.93 10.85
C TRP A 182 -43.16 -36.16 12.13
N GLU A 183 -42.53 -36.55 13.24
CA GLU A 183 -42.41 -35.65 14.39
C GLU A 183 -41.38 -34.53 14.09
N ASP A 184 -41.54 -33.38 14.76
CA ASP A 184 -41.60 -32.01 14.20
C ASP A 184 -40.44 -31.48 13.30
N CYS A 185 -40.84 -30.70 12.29
CA CYS A 185 -40.07 -30.13 11.19
C CYS A 185 -40.43 -28.64 10.97
N SER A 186 -39.54 -27.67 11.27
CA SER A 186 -39.88 -26.24 11.03
C SER A 186 -38.88 -25.42 10.18
N GLY A 187 -39.01 -25.55 8.85
CA GLY A 187 -38.79 -24.42 7.91
C GLY A 187 -38.21 -24.69 6.51
N PHE A 188 -38.42 -25.86 5.94
CA PHE A 188 -37.91 -26.30 4.62
C PHE A 188 -38.23 -25.33 3.44
N LYS A 189 -37.23 -24.96 2.63
CA LYS A 189 -37.40 -24.14 1.40
C LYS A 189 -37.26 -24.98 0.12
N ALA A 190 -38.37 -25.11 -0.59
CA ALA A 190 -38.66 -26.08 -1.65
C ALA A 190 -37.89 -25.99 -2.99
N LEU A 191 -37.13 -24.92 -3.28
CA LEU A 191 -36.69 -24.65 -4.66
C LEU A 191 -35.25 -25.05 -5.01
N SER A 192 -34.38 -25.32 -4.04
CA SER A 192 -32.96 -25.67 -4.30
C SER A 192 -32.59 -27.14 -4.11
N GLY A 193 -33.45 -27.95 -3.50
CA GLY A 193 -33.22 -29.40 -3.28
C GLY A 193 -33.71 -30.28 -4.44
N PHE A 194 -34.69 -29.81 -5.20
CA PHE A 194 -35.43 -30.62 -6.17
C PHE A 194 -34.57 -31.12 -7.35
N GLY A 195 -33.59 -30.33 -7.80
CA GLY A 195 -32.68 -30.74 -8.88
C GLY A 195 -31.69 -31.82 -8.48
N ARG A 196 -31.39 -31.98 -7.19
CA ARG A 196 -30.44 -33.00 -6.69
C ARG A 196 -31.14 -34.33 -6.36
N MET A 197 -32.39 -34.25 -5.94
CA MET A 197 -33.24 -35.41 -5.65
C MET A 197 -33.71 -36.14 -6.93
N MET A 198 -33.94 -35.39 -8.03
CA MET A 198 -34.33 -35.95 -9.33
C MET A 198 -33.29 -36.88 -9.98
N GLN A 199 -32.03 -36.81 -9.54
CA GLN A 199 -30.94 -37.61 -10.10
C GLN A 199 -30.75 -38.95 -9.39
N ALA A 200 -31.43 -39.12 -8.24
CA ALA A 200 -31.33 -40.28 -7.35
C ALA A 200 -32.37 -41.37 -7.63
N LEU A 201 -33.27 -41.16 -8.61
CA LEU A 201 -34.50 -41.94 -8.77
C LEU A 201 -34.69 -42.57 -10.17
N SER A 202 -33.64 -42.66 -11.00
CA SER A 202 -33.78 -43.09 -12.40
C SER A 202 -32.88 -44.28 -12.80
N SER A 203 -33.24 -45.51 -12.41
CA SER A 203 -33.49 -46.66 -13.31
C SER A 203 -33.39 -48.03 -12.62
N SER A 204 -34.03 -49.01 -13.23
CA SER A 204 -34.66 -50.20 -12.67
C SER A 204 -33.84 -51.49 -12.86
N ASP A 205 -33.55 -52.23 -11.79
CA ASP A 205 -34.28 -53.47 -11.46
C ASP A 205 -33.83 -54.07 -10.11
N ASP A 206 -34.68 -54.97 -9.62
CA ASP A 206 -34.92 -55.43 -8.27
C ASP A 206 -33.76 -56.10 -7.51
N SER A 207 -33.29 -55.45 -6.43
CA SER A 207 -33.23 -56.00 -5.05
C SER A 207 -32.18 -55.25 -4.22
N ARG A 208 -32.66 -54.40 -3.30
CA ARG A 208 -31.88 -53.55 -2.36
C ARG A 208 -31.03 -52.45 -3.03
N ARG A 209 -31.08 -51.25 -2.43
CA ARG A 209 -30.32 -50.01 -2.70
C ARG A 209 -30.93 -49.07 -3.75
N HIS A 210 -31.17 -47.82 -3.36
CA HIS A 210 -31.15 -46.71 -4.30
C HIS A 210 -29.96 -45.81 -3.97
N ASP A 211 -28.93 -46.04 -4.78
CA ASP A 211 -27.74 -45.23 -4.89
C ASP A 211 -28.11 -43.86 -5.45
N TRP A 212 -27.81 -42.76 -4.76
CA TRP A 212 -28.32 -41.44 -5.15
C TRP A 212 -27.73 -40.88 -6.45
N ARG A 213 -26.83 -41.62 -7.10
CA ARG A 213 -26.70 -41.70 -8.57
C ARG A 213 -26.04 -43.04 -8.94
N MET A 214 -26.80 -44.02 -9.43
CA MET A 214 -26.30 -44.97 -10.43
C MET A 214 -27.41 -45.35 -11.41
N ILE A 215 -27.05 -45.32 -12.68
CA ILE A 215 -27.84 -45.77 -13.83
C ILE A 215 -27.59 -47.28 -13.97
N SER A 216 -28.57 -48.05 -14.47
CA SER A 216 -28.47 -49.49 -14.67
C SER A 216 -27.17 -49.95 -15.36
N PRO A 217 -26.69 -51.18 -15.11
CA PRO A 217 -25.46 -51.73 -15.73
C PRO A 217 -25.43 -51.68 -17.27
N LYS A 218 -26.59 -51.63 -17.94
CA LYS A 218 -26.68 -51.50 -19.41
C LYS A 218 -26.22 -50.15 -19.93
N ASP A 219 -26.20 -49.12 -19.09
CA ASP A 219 -25.78 -47.76 -19.42
C ASP A 219 -24.29 -47.49 -19.04
N CYS A 220 -23.60 -48.51 -18.51
CA CYS A 220 -22.18 -48.51 -18.12
C CYS A 220 -21.30 -49.31 -19.11
N ALA A 221 -21.57 -49.22 -20.40
CA ALA A 221 -20.85 -49.98 -21.45
C ALA A 221 -19.35 -49.62 -21.59
N TRP A 222 -18.84 -48.59 -20.90
CA TRP A 222 -17.44 -48.16 -20.93
C TRP A 222 -16.59 -48.68 -19.76
N LEU A 223 -17.15 -49.53 -18.88
CA LEU A 223 -16.42 -50.21 -17.80
C LEU A 223 -15.82 -51.57 -18.22
N THR A 224 -16.03 -52.02 -19.45
CA THR A 224 -15.29 -53.15 -20.02
C THR A 224 -13.90 -52.67 -20.49
N PRO A 225 -12.80 -53.29 -20.03
CA PRO A 225 -11.46 -52.88 -20.41
C PRO A 225 -11.18 -53.29 -21.86
N GLY A 226 -11.40 -52.35 -22.77
CA GLY A 226 -11.05 -52.45 -24.18
C GLY A 226 -11.49 -51.17 -24.86
N GLU A 227 -10.53 -50.45 -25.44
CA GLU A 227 -10.72 -49.26 -26.30
C GLU A 227 -10.88 -47.89 -25.60
N ALA A 228 -9.95 -47.52 -24.70
CA ALA A 228 -9.71 -46.11 -24.41
C ALA A 228 -8.21 -45.76 -24.54
N ASP A 229 -7.92 -44.78 -25.41
CA ASP A 229 -6.59 -44.21 -25.68
C ASP A 229 -6.02 -43.49 -24.41
N PRO A 230 -4.70 -43.55 -24.11
CA PRO A 230 -4.15 -43.45 -22.76
C PRO A 230 -4.01 -42.08 -22.09
N GLU A 231 -4.40 -40.95 -22.69
CA GLU A 231 -4.15 -39.61 -22.10
C GLU A 231 -5.28 -39.11 -21.17
N THR A 232 -5.56 -39.94 -20.16
CA THR A 232 -5.99 -39.57 -18.80
C THR A 232 -7.47 -39.31 -18.52
N TYR A 233 -8.37 -40.16 -19.03
CA TYR A 233 -9.70 -40.31 -18.42
C TYR A 233 -9.76 -41.57 -17.54
N VAL A 234 -9.26 -41.47 -16.32
CA VAL A 234 -9.45 -42.51 -15.29
C VAL A 234 -10.36 -41.93 -14.20
N PRO A 235 -11.64 -42.30 -14.14
CA PRO A 235 -12.49 -41.93 -13.02
C PRO A 235 -11.90 -42.54 -11.75
N VAL A 236 -11.52 -41.69 -10.81
CA VAL A 236 -11.02 -42.10 -9.50
C VAL A 236 -12.22 -42.27 -8.58
N LEU A 237 -12.25 -43.43 -7.94
CA LEU A 237 -13.31 -43.86 -7.07
C LEU A 237 -12.84 -43.75 -5.62
N ALA A 238 -13.60 -43.02 -4.81
CA ALA A 238 -13.39 -42.94 -3.38
C ALA A 238 -14.67 -43.37 -2.68
N GLU A 239 -14.63 -44.48 -1.97
CA GLU A 239 -15.73 -44.95 -1.12
C GLU A 239 -15.26 -45.00 0.34
N LYS A 240 -15.99 -44.32 1.21
CA LYS A 240 -15.80 -44.34 2.66
C LYS A 240 -16.94 -45.12 3.27
N CYS A 241 -16.61 -46.13 4.06
CA CYS A 241 -17.59 -46.97 4.75
C CYS A 241 -17.33 -46.88 6.24
N VAL A 242 -18.39 -46.76 7.02
CA VAL A 242 -18.37 -46.91 8.47
C VAL A 242 -19.11 -48.21 8.79
N THR A 243 -18.40 -49.24 9.25
CA THR A 243 -19.05 -50.52 9.58
C THR A 243 -19.57 -50.50 11.00
N ALA A 244 -20.60 -51.32 11.27
CA ALA A 244 -21.06 -51.56 12.63
C ALA A 244 -19.87 -51.97 13.53
N GLY A 245 -19.84 -51.46 14.75
CA GLY A 245 -18.78 -51.66 15.73
C GLY A 245 -17.58 -50.71 15.60
N HIS A 246 -17.46 -49.91 14.53
CA HIS A 246 -16.41 -48.89 14.46
C HIS A 246 -16.64 -47.78 15.48
N GLU A 247 -15.54 -47.31 16.09
CA GLU A 247 -15.55 -46.09 16.88
C GLU A 247 -15.76 -44.88 15.97
N VAL A 248 -16.77 -44.08 16.30
CA VAL A 248 -17.12 -42.86 15.59
C VAL A 248 -17.46 -41.76 16.57
N VAL A 249 -17.38 -40.53 16.07
CA VAL A 249 -17.83 -39.32 16.74
C VAL A 249 -18.84 -38.65 15.83
N ALA A 250 -20.12 -38.70 16.22
CA ALA A 250 -21.20 -38.01 15.55
C ALA A 250 -21.38 -36.62 16.19
N ILE A 251 -21.46 -35.56 15.38
CA ILE A 251 -21.61 -34.18 15.87
C ILE A 251 -22.83 -33.58 15.19
N GLY A 252 -23.79 -33.10 15.97
CA GLY A 252 -25.03 -32.56 15.45
C GLY A 252 -25.85 -31.83 16.52
N PRO A 253 -26.93 -31.13 16.13
CA PRO A 253 -27.90 -30.62 17.08
C PRO A 253 -28.50 -31.76 17.90
N TYR A 254 -28.56 -31.65 19.22
CA TYR A 254 -29.26 -32.63 20.06
C TYR A 254 -30.73 -32.24 20.25
N SER A 255 -31.63 -33.22 20.24
CA SER A 255 -33.03 -33.06 20.64
C SER A 255 -33.33 -33.98 21.82
N ALA A 256 -33.79 -33.37 22.92
CA ALA A 256 -34.20 -34.09 24.12
C ALA A 256 -35.50 -34.89 23.90
N GLU A 257 -36.35 -34.46 22.96
CA GLU A 257 -37.63 -35.11 22.61
C GLU A 257 -37.40 -36.52 22.03
N VAL A 258 -36.45 -36.64 21.09
CA VAL A 258 -36.11 -37.92 20.44
C VAL A 258 -34.89 -38.59 21.05
N GLN A 259 -34.30 -38.00 22.10
CA GLN A 259 -33.07 -38.47 22.75
C GLN A 259 -31.93 -38.77 21.75
N GLY A 260 -31.73 -37.87 20.78
CA GLY A 260 -30.83 -38.14 19.67
C GLY A 260 -30.32 -36.89 18.96
N LEU A 261 -29.32 -37.09 18.11
CA LEU A 261 -28.82 -36.02 17.24
C LEU A 261 -29.80 -35.86 16.07
N VAL A 262 -30.31 -34.65 15.87
CA VAL A 262 -31.28 -34.29 14.82
C VAL A 262 -30.69 -33.34 13.79
N THR A 263 -31.12 -33.44 12.54
CA THR A 263 -30.80 -32.39 11.56
C THR A 263 -31.75 -31.19 11.71
N LYS A 264 -31.21 -29.97 11.89
CA LYS A 264 -32.03 -28.76 11.92
C LYS A 264 -32.49 -28.37 10.50
N SER A 265 -33.78 -28.07 10.34
CA SER A 265 -34.34 -27.51 9.09
C SER A 265 -34.65 -26.02 9.23
N ALA A 266 -34.18 -25.20 8.26
CA ALA A 266 -34.99 -24.16 7.60
C ALA A 266 -34.22 -23.32 6.56
N ARG A 267 -32.94 -23.02 6.80
CA ARG A 267 -32.12 -22.19 5.90
C ARG A 267 -30.69 -22.72 5.68
N ASN A 268 -30.16 -23.49 6.63
CA ASN A 268 -28.88 -24.18 6.56
C ASN A 268 -29.09 -25.60 7.11
N LEU A 269 -29.08 -26.62 6.24
CA LEU A 269 -29.05 -28.02 6.67
C LEU A 269 -27.70 -28.27 7.36
N GLU A 270 -27.65 -28.17 8.69
CA GLU A 270 -26.52 -28.69 9.46
C GLU A 270 -26.66 -30.22 9.48
N ARG A 271 -25.89 -30.88 8.60
CA ARG A 271 -25.78 -32.34 8.56
C ARG A 271 -25.10 -32.82 9.83
N ILE A 272 -25.53 -33.97 10.35
CA ILE A 272 -24.76 -34.69 11.36
C ILE A 272 -23.41 -35.04 10.74
N GLN A 273 -22.33 -34.55 11.35
CA GLN A 273 -20.96 -34.84 10.93
C GLN A 273 -20.52 -36.13 11.60
N ILE A 274 -20.02 -37.09 10.83
CA ILE A 274 -19.47 -38.34 11.38
C ILE A 274 -17.95 -38.33 11.15
N VAL A 275 -17.19 -38.45 12.23
CA VAL A 275 -15.73 -38.57 12.22
C VAL A 275 -15.38 -39.97 12.72
N SER A 276 -14.62 -40.74 11.94
CA SER A 276 -14.15 -42.06 12.35
C SER A 276 -13.00 -41.94 13.36
N GLY A 277 -12.98 -42.81 14.36
CA GLY A 277 -11.92 -42.90 15.37
C GLY A 277 -12.33 -42.35 16.74
N LYS A 278 -11.35 -42.22 17.64
CA LYS A 278 -11.57 -41.79 19.01
C LYS A 278 -11.91 -40.31 19.11
N ALA A 279 -12.76 -39.96 20.07
CA ALA A 279 -13.10 -38.58 20.40
C ALA A 279 -11.87 -37.71 20.70
N GLU A 280 -10.89 -38.24 21.44
CA GLU A 280 -9.66 -37.52 21.79
C GLU A 280 -8.83 -37.13 20.54
N ASP A 281 -8.70 -38.06 19.60
CA ASP A 281 -7.95 -37.85 18.36
C ASP A 281 -8.69 -36.88 17.43
N ALA A 282 -10.01 -37.03 17.31
CA ALA A 282 -10.86 -36.13 16.54
C ALA A 282 -10.81 -34.70 17.10
N GLU A 283 -10.90 -34.54 18.42
CA GLU A 283 -10.80 -33.24 19.09
C GLU A 283 -9.42 -32.59 18.83
N LYS A 284 -8.34 -33.34 19.03
CA LYS A 284 -6.96 -32.86 18.84
C LYS A 284 -6.74 -32.42 17.40
N SER A 285 -7.22 -33.20 16.43
CA SER A 285 -7.15 -32.89 15.01
C SER A 285 -7.90 -31.59 14.67
N LEU A 286 -9.15 -31.45 15.15
CA LEU A 286 -9.95 -30.25 14.92
C LEU A 286 -9.32 -29.01 15.57
N ARG A 287 -8.83 -29.11 16.83
CA ARG A 287 -8.10 -28.01 17.49
C ARG A 287 -6.82 -27.63 16.74
N GLY A 288 -6.08 -28.60 16.22
CA GLY A 288 -4.91 -28.38 15.36
C GLY A 288 -5.29 -27.62 14.08
N SER A 289 -6.39 -28.02 13.45
CA SER A 289 -6.95 -27.33 12.28
C SER A 289 -7.37 -25.89 12.59
N VAL A 290 -8.04 -25.64 13.72
CA VAL A 290 -8.39 -24.28 14.17
C VAL A 290 -7.14 -23.42 14.33
N ARG A 291 -6.11 -23.93 15.02
CA ARG A 291 -4.84 -23.21 15.19
C ARG A 291 -4.21 -22.90 13.85
N SER A 292 -4.12 -23.88 12.95
CA SER A 292 -3.55 -23.71 11.61
C SER A 292 -4.28 -22.64 10.80
N HIS A 293 -5.62 -22.63 10.80
CA HIS A 293 -6.41 -21.62 10.11
C HIS A 293 -6.22 -20.22 10.71
N ILE A 294 -6.18 -20.08 12.04
CA ILE A 294 -5.97 -18.79 12.71
C ILE A 294 -4.56 -18.27 12.43
N PHE A 295 -3.52 -19.08 12.67
CA PHE A 295 -2.13 -18.68 12.44
C PHE A 295 -1.85 -18.41 10.97
N GLY A 296 -2.35 -19.26 10.06
CA GLY A 296 -2.21 -19.06 8.62
C GLY A 296 -2.90 -17.77 8.15
N SER A 297 -4.11 -17.48 8.65
CA SER A 297 -4.83 -16.25 8.30
C SER A 297 -4.12 -15.00 8.83
N LEU A 298 -3.61 -15.05 10.07
CA LEU A 298 -2.87 -13.94 10.67
C LEU A 298 -1.54 -13.71 9.95
N PHE A 299 -0.80 -14.78 9.66
CA PHE A 299 0.45 -14.71 8.91
C PHE A 299 0.21 -14.12 7.52
N PHE A 300 -0.80 -14.59 6.79
CA PHE A 300 -1.13 -14.07 5.47
C PHE A 300 -1.52 -12.60 5.52
N LEU A 301 -2.32 -12.18 6.52
CA LEU A 301 -2.69 -10.79 6.71
C LEU A 301 -1.46 -9.91 7.00
N VAL A 302 -0.56 -10.33 7.89
CA VAL A 302 0.65 -9.56 8.19
C VAL A 302 1.60 -9.51 6.98
N ALA A 303 1.84 -10.65 6.33
CA ALA A 303 2.75 -10.73 5.18
C ALA A 303 2.29 -9.85 4.02
N THR A 304 0.99 -9.86 3.72
CA THR A 304 0.43 -9.02 2.65
C THR A 304 0.50 -7.53 2.97
N GLN A 305 0.26 -7.13 4.22
CA GLN A 305 0.42 -5.74 4.65
C GLN A 305 1.89 -5.29 4.59
N LEU A 306 2.83 -6.15 4.98
CA LEU A 306 4.27 -5.86 4.85
C LEU A 306 4.71 -5.73 3.39
N VAL A 307 4.24 -6.60 2.50
CA VAL A 307 4.52 -6.50 1.06
C VAL A 307 3.92 -5.22 0.47
N ALA A 308 2.67 -4.88 0.81
CA ALA A 308 2.03 -3.65 0.37
C ALA A 308 2.79 -2.41 0.86
N TRP A 309 3.18 -2.38 2.13
CA TRP A 309 4.01 -1.32 2.71
C TRP A 309 5.38 -1.23 2.01
N GLY A 310 6.02 -2.36 1.74
CA GLY A 310 7.28 -2.42 0.98
C GLY A 310 7.16 -1.88 -0.44
N MET A 311 6.08 -2.22 -1.15
CA MET A 311 5.80 -1.69 -2.49
C MET A 311 5.50 -0.19 -2.48
N LEU A 312 4.70 0.29 -1.53
CA LEU A 312 4.41 1.72 -1.36
C LEU A 312 5.66 2.54 -1.05
N THR A 313 6.50 2.03 -0.13
CA THR A 313 7.76 2.69 0.23
C THR A 313 8.73 2.70 -0.96
N ALA A 314 8.81 1.61 -1.73
CA ALA A 314 9.58 1.57 -2.97
C ALA A 314 9.05 2.56 -4.01
N TYR A 315 7.73 2.64 -4.21
CA TYR A 315 7.10 3.59 -5.14
C TYR A 315 7.35 5.04 -4.72
N ARG A 316 7.14 5.37 -3.44
CA ARG A 316 7.44 6.70 -2.88
C ARG A 316 8.89 7.10 -3.10
N ASN A 317 9.82 6.16 -2.95
CA ASN A 317 11.25 6.42 -3.17
C ASN A 317 11.68 6.34 -4.64
N SER A 318 10.78 6.03 -5.57
CA SER A 318 11.12 5.96 -6.99
C SER A 318 11.41 7.35 -7.57
N SER A 319 12.41 7.42 -8.44
CA SER A 319 12.79 8.67 -9.11
C SER A 319 11.68 9.23 -9.99
N GLU A 320 10.79 8.38 -10.49
CA GLU A 320 9.65 8.78 -11.31
C GLU A 320 8.58 9.47 -10.47
N ALA A 321 8.18 8.87 -9.33
CA ALA A 321 7.20 9.47 -8.43
C ALA A 321 7.70 10.81 -7.87
N GLN A 322 8.94 10.86 -7.40
CA GLN A 322 9.54 12.08 -6.86
C GLN A 322 9.60 13.20 -7.90
N ARG A 323 10.03 12.91 -9.14
CA ARG A 323 10.03 13.90 -10.23
C ARG A 323 8.63 14.40 -10.57
N LYS A 324 7.63 13.52 -10.56
CA LYS A 324 6.23 13.90 -10.81
C LYS A 324 5.70 14.83 -9.71
N TRP A 325 5.89 14.46 -8.46
CA TRP A 325 5.44 15.25 -7.31
C TRP A 325 6.19 16.59 -7.22
N ALA A 326 7.48 16.64 -7.54
CA ALA A 326 8.23 17.89 -7.59
C ALA A 326 7.65 18.89 -8.61
N LYS A 327 7.23 18.41 -9.80
CA LYS A 327 6.55 19.25 -10.80
C LYS A 327 5.19 19.77 -10.30
N GLN A 328 4.38 18.88 -9.72
CA GLN A 328 3.08 19.26 -9.15
C GLN A 328 3.23 20.24 -7.99
N PHE A 329 4.31 20.11 -7.22
CA PHE A 329 4.61 21.03 -6.13
C PHE A 329 4.99 22.41 -6.68
N ASP A 330 5.85 22.50 -7.69
CA ASP A 330 6.18 23.77 -8.36
C ASP A 330 4.92 24.45 -8.95
N GLU A 331 4.02 23.67 -9.56
CA GLU A 331 2.71 24.18 -10.02
C GLU A 331 1.85 24.70 -8.87
N ALA A 332 1.77 23.97 -7.75
CA ALA A 332 1.05 24.40 -6.56
C ALA A 332 1.61 25.71 -5.97
N LEU A 333 2.94 25.85 -5.91
CA LEU A 333 3.60 27.09 -5.46
C LEU A 333 3.33 28.27 -6.41
N LYS A 334 3.25 28.02 -7.72
CA LYS A 334 2.90 29.06 -8.71
C LYS A 334 1.45 29.51 -8.57
N ALA A 335 0.55 28.59 -8.21
CA ALA A 335 -0.86 28.87 -7.98
C ALA A 335 -1.18 29.37 -6.56
N ASP A 336 -0.18 29.45 -5.66
CA ASP A 336 -0.34 29.74 -4.23
C ASP A 336 -1.28 28.75 -3.49
N ASP A 337 -1.37 27.51 -3.99
CA ASP A 337 -2.16 26.43 -3.37
C ASP A 337 -1.31 25.70 -2.31
N ILE A 338 -1.26 26.31 -1.11
CA ILE A 338 -0.51 25.77 0.03
C ILE A 338 -1.04 24.37 0.43
N ALA A 339 -2.35 24.14 0.33
CA ALA A 339 -2.94 22.85 0.68
C ALA A 339 -2.55 21.73 -0.31
N ALA A 340 -2.39 22.04 -1.60
CA ALA A 340 -1.82 21.10 -2.56
C ALA A 340 -0.33 20.84 -2.28
N ALA A 341 0.43 21.87 -1.93
CA ALA A 341 1.85 21.74 -1.57
C ALA A 341 2.03 20.84 -0.33
N GLU A 342 1.28 21.09 0.75
CA GLU A 342 1.30 20.30 1.99
C GLU A 342 0.96 18.82 1.73
N ARG A 343 -0.09 18.55 0.95
CA ARG A 343 -0.47 17.17 0.57
C ARG A 343 0.66 16.42 -0.12
N LEU A 344 1.46 17.08 -0.95
CA LEU A 344 2.60 16.43 -1.62
C LEU A 344 3.76 16.15 -0.66
N LEU A 345 3.99 17.02 0.32
CA LEU A 345 4.99 16.81 1.36
C LEU A 345 4.58 15.66 2.29
N ASP A 346 3.32 15.62 2.73
CA ASP A 346 2.74 14.51 3.50
C ASP A 346 2.83 13.17 2.75
N ARG A 347 2.79 13.22 1.42
CA ARG A 347 2.94 12.06 0.57
C ARG A 347 4.34 11.47 0.58
N GLY A 348 5.33 12.23 1.05
CA GLY A 348 6.75 11.88 1.11
C GLY A 348 7.58 12.46 -0.04
N LEU A 349 7.16 13.60 -0.61
CA LEU A 349 8.03 14.37 -1.52
C LEU A 349 9.29 14.81 -0.76
N LYS A 350 10.47 14.46 -1.28
CA LYS A 350 11.75 14.82 -0.69
C LYS A 350 12.17 16.21 -1.15
N LEU A 351 12.50 17.05 -0.18
CA LEU A 351 13.01 18.41 -0.38
C LEU A 351 14.54 18.41 -0.36
N ASP A 352 15.16 17.64 -1.25
CA ASP A 352 16.61 17.50 -1.36
C ASP A 352 17.20 18.35 -2.50
N LYS A 353 18.51 18.20 -2.77
CA LYS A 353 19.21 18.97 -3.81
C LYS A 353 18.73 18.66 -5.23
N ALA A 354 18.16 17.47 -5.48
CA ALA A 354 17.68 17.07 -6.80
C ALA A 354 16.25 17.58 -7.08
N PHE A 355 15.77 18.53 -6.28
CA PHE A 355 14.43 19.08 -6.38
C PHE A 355 14.27 20.02 -7.58
N GLY A 356 13.34 19.69 -8.48
CA GLY A 356 12.94 20.56 -9.59
C GLY A 356 13.75 20.41 -10.89
N THR A 357 13.75 21.44 -11.72
CA THR A 357 14.31 21.43 -13.09
C THR A 357 15.69 22.08 -13.22
N ARG A 358 16.27 22.56 -12.12
CA ARG A 358 17.55 23.33 -12.10
C ARG A 358 18.41 23.12 -10.85
N ASP A 359 18.23 22.02 -10.11
CA ASP A 359 18.97 21.75 -8.86
C ASP A 359 18.96 22.94 -7.87
N LYS A 360 17.90 23.77 -7.93
CA LYS A 360 17.72 24.89 -7.01
C LYS A 360 17.14 24.35 -5.71
N PRO A 361 17.73 24.67 -4.54
CA PRO A 361 17.16 24.32 -3.26
C PRO A 361 15.67 24.71 -3.18
N PRO A 362 14.80 23.85 -2.65
CA PRO A 362 13.36 24.12 -2.59
C PRO A 362 13.03 25.46 -1.92
N LEU A 363 13.72 25.78 -0.82
CA LEU A 363 13.54 27.01 -0.05
C LEU A 363 13.93 28.28 -0.84
N SER A 364 14.80 28.18 -1.84
CA SER A 364 15.13 29.29 -2.73
C SER A 364 13.94 29.69 -3.62
N GLN A 365 12.92 28.83 -3.74
CA GLN A 365 11.72 29.07 -4.55
C GLN A 365 10.50 29.49 -3.70
N ALA A 366 10.66 29.58 -2.38
CA ALA A 366 9.58 30.02 -1.50
C ALA A 366 9.20 31.48 -1.81
N LYS A 367 7.90 31.71 -2.09
CA LYS A 367 7.36 33.06 -2.37
C LYS A 367 6.70 33.72 -1.17
N SER A 368 6.43 32.96 -0.11
CA SER A 368 5.78 33.45 1.09
C SER A 368 6.38 32.80 2.34
N ALA A 369 6.29 33.52 3.47
CA ALA A 369 6.63 33.02 4.79
C ALA A 369 5.91 31.70 5.14
N ALA A 370 4.64 31.54 4.74
CA ALA A 370 3.87 30.33 5.01
C ALA A 370 4.46 29.11 4.29
N VAL A 371 4.80 29.25 3.01
CA VAL A 371 5.44 28.19 2.22
C VAL A 371 6.82 27.84 2.78
N ALA A 372 7.62 28.85 3.16
CA ALA A 372 8.94 28.60 3.76
C ALA A 372 8.84 27.81 5.07
N ARG A 373 7.91 28.19 5.97
CA ARG A 373 7.66 27.45 7.22
C ARG A 373 7.19 26.01 6.96
N LEU A 374 6.31 25.83 5.98
CA LEU A 374 5.84 24.50 5.57
C LEU A 374 7.00 23.63 5.09
N MET A 375 7.82 24.11 4.16
CA MET A 375 8.99 23.35 3.67
C MET A 375 9.97 22.98 4.79
N LEU A 376 10.27 23.92 5.70
CA LEU A 376 11.15 23.67 6.85
C LEU A 376 10.57 22.63 7.81
N ALA A 377 9.26 22.68 8.08
CA ALA A 377 8.58 21.69 8.91
C ALA A 377 8.67 20.26 8.33
N HIS A 378 8.78 20.16 7.00
CA HIS A 378 8.99 18.90 6.28
C HIS A 378 10.47 18.57 5.99
N GLY A 379 11.41 19.23 6.68
CA GLY A 379 12.82 18.87 6.67
C GLY A 379 13.63 19.43 5.50
N ALA A 380 13.17 20.52 4.85
CA ALA A 380 14.01 21.25 3.92
C ALA A 380 15.26 21.80 4.62
N ASP A 381 16.42 21.61 4.02
CA ASP A 381 17.69 22.13 4.55
C ASP A 381 17.83 23.63 4.24
N PRO A 382 17.87 24.52 5.25
CA PRO A 382 18.05 25.96 5.04
C PRO A 382 19.40 26.34 4.44
N ASN A 383 20.39 25.43 4.50
CA ASN A 383 21.74 25.61 4.00
C ASN A 383 22.01 24.83 2.69
N ALA A 384 20.97 24.25 2.09
CA ALA A 384 21.12 23.59 0.80
C ALA A 384 21.65 24.57 -0.25
N THR A 385 22.50 24.08 -1.16
CA THR A 385 23.11 24.89 -2.21
C THR A 385 22.75 24.34 -3.58
N ASP A 386 22.58 25.23 -4.57
CA ASP A 386 22.56 24.85 -5.98
C ASP A 386 23.98 24.55 -6.52
N GLU A 387 24.09 24.31 -7.83
CA GLU A 387 25.36 24.03 -8.51
C GLU A 387 26.38 25.17 -8.38
N ASP A 388 25.91 26.41 -8.29
CA ASP A 388 26.73 27.62 -8.13
C ASP A 388 27.13 27.87 -6.67
N GLY A 389 26.64 27.05 -5.74
CA GLY A 389 26.84 27.22 -4.31
C GLY A 389 25.92 28.28 -3.69
N SER A 390 24.87 28.70 -4.36
CA SER A 390 23.91 29.69 -3.86
C SER A 390 22.95 29.06 -2.85
N THR A 391 22.80 29.70 -1.68
CA THR A 391 21.88 29.25 -0.61
C THR A 391 20.50 29.90 -0.74
N PRO A 392 19.44 29.32 -0.13
CA PRO A 392 18.14 29.98 0.02
C PRO A 392 18.26 31.40 0.56
N LEU A 393 19.11 31.59 1.57
CA LEU A 393 19.33 32.91 2.18
C LEU A 393 19.86 33.93 1.16
N MET A 394 20.77 33.53 0.27
CA MET A 394 21.31 34.40 -0.79
C MET A 394 20.25 34.85 -1.79
N GLU A 395 19.35 33.95 -2.19
CA GLU A 395 18.32 34.27 -3.18
C GLU A 395 17.24 35.16 -2.58
N GLN A 396 16.78 34.84 -1.37
CA GLN A 396 15.78 35.64 -0.64
C GLN A 396 16.33 37.02 -0.26
N ALA A 397 17.64 37.11 0.01
CA ALA A 397 18.33 38.38 0.26
C ALA A 397 18.32 39.27 -0.98
N ARG A 398 18.64 38.74 -2.16
CA ARG A 398 18.58 39.49 -3.43
C ARG A 398 17.17 40.02 -3.70
N GLU A 399 16.13 39.24 -3.39
CA GLU A 399 14.73 39.60 -3.65
C GLU A 399 14.09 40.47 -2.55
N ASN A 400 14.87 40.90 -1.55
CA ASN A 400 14.40 41.71 -0.43
C ASN A 400 13.27 41.07 0.39
N ARG A 401 13.24 39.73 0.49
CA ARG A 401 12.20 38.96 1.19
C ARG A 401 12.50 38.83 2.68
N VAL A 402 12.44 39.95 3.41
CA VAL A 402 12.83 40.03 4.83
C VAL A 402 12.04 39.08 5.73
N ASP A 403 10.76 38.85 5.41
CA ASP A 403 9.89 37.90 6.10
C ASP A 403 10.42 36.47 6.01
N ILE A 404 10.88 36.04 4.84
CA ILE A 404 11.49 34.72 4.62
C ILE A 404 12.90 34.67 5.19
N LEU A 405 13.70 35.74 5.08
CA LEU A 405 15.03 35.80 5.70
C LEU A 405 14.97 35.55 7.21
N LYS A 406 14.01 36.16 7.91
CA LYS A 406 13.81 35.92 9.34
C LYS A 406 13.59 34.45 9.64
N ILE A 407 12.72 33.81 8.88
CA ILE A 407 12.40 32.37 9.03
C ILE A 407 13.64 31.50 8.77
N LEU A 408 14.41 31.79 7.73
CA LEU A 408 15.62 31.03 7.41
C LEU A 408 16.69 31.18 8.49
N VAL A 409 16.90 32.39 9.02
CA VAL A 409 17.83 32.63 10.12
C VAL A 409 17.37 31.95 11.41
N GLU A 410 16.07 32.03 11.74
CA GLU A 410 15.46 31.27 12.86
C GLU A 410 15.68 29.75 12.71
N ALA A 411 15.68 29.25 11.47
CA ALA A 411 15.93 27.84 11.14
C ALA A 411 17.42 27.46 11.10
N GLY A 412 18.34 28.38 11.39
CA GLY A 412 19.78 28.10 11.43
C GLY A 412 20.50 28.20 10.08
N ALA A 413 20.01 29.04 9.17
CA ALA A 413 20.75 29.37 7.94
C ALA A 413 22.07 30.09 8.28
N ASP A 414 23.17 29.66 7.65
CA ASP A 414 24.47 30.31 7.77
C ASP A 414 24.51 31.60 6.94
N LEU A 415 24.68 32.72 7.64
CA LEU A 415 24.74 34.07 7.06
C LEU A 415 25.97 34.30 6.18
N ASN A 416 27.04 33.55 6.43
CA ASN A 416 28.38 33.83 5.92
C ASN A 416 28.88 32.79 4.91
N THR A 417 28.05 31.81 4.54
CA THR A 417 28.35 30.91 3.43
C THR A 417 28.67 31.72 2.18
N LYS A 418 29.73 31.34 1.45
CA LYS A 418 30.15 31.96 0.20
C LYS A 418 29.75 31.08 -0.98
N SER A 419 29.14 31.67 -2.01
CA SER A 419 28.84 30.96 -3.25
C SER A 419 30.12 30.50 -3.94
N ARG A 420 30.09 29.34 -4.59
CA ARG A 420 31.26 28.78 -5.27
C ARG A 420 31.61 29.56 -6.53
N ALA A 421 30.59 29.98 -7.29
CA ALA A 421 30.78 30.67 -8.56
C ALA A 421 31.39 32.07 -8.40
N TYR A 422 30.99 32.80 -7.35
CA TYR A 422 31.27 34.23 -7.23
C TYR A 422 31.81 34.68 -5.87
N GLY A 423 31.97 33.76 -4.90
CA GLY A 423 32.44 34.08 -3.55
C GLY A 423 31.50 34.99 -2.77
N THR A 424 30.22 35.06 -3.13
CA THR A 424 29.26 36.02 -2.57
C THR A 424 28.54 35.47 -1.35
N THR A 425 28.33 36.30 -0.33
CA THR A 425 27.48 36.00 0.84
C THR A 425 26.06 36.52 0.63
N ALA A 426 25.12 36.12 1.50
CA ALA A 426 23.75 36.63 1.46
C ALA A 426 23.68 38.16 1.61
N LEU A 427 24.52 38.74 2.48
CA LEU A 427 24.59 40.20 2.64
C LEU A 427 25.00 40.86 1.32
N VAL A 428 26.04 40.36 0.66
CA VAL A 428 26.46 40.96 -0.61
C VAL A 428 25.38 40.80 -1.69
N ARG A 429 24.67 39.67 -1.71
CA ARG A 429 23.52 39.47 -2.62
C ARG A 429 22.38 40.45 -2.37
N ALA A 430 22.09 40.79 -1.11
CA ALA A 430 21.12 41.84 -0.79
C ALA A 430 21.58 43.20 -1.32
N VAL A 431 22.83 43.58 -1.04
CA VAL A 431 23.35 44.88 -1.49
C VAL A 431 23.36 44.93 -3.03
N ASP A 432 23.76 43.86 -3.72
CA ASP A 432 23.81 43.78 -5.20
C ASP A 432 22.40 43.79 -5.82
N GLY A 433 21.40 43.25 -5.10
CA GLY A 433 20.00 43.32 -5.48
C GLY A 433 19.30 44.63 -5.12
N HIS A 434 20.01 45.61 -4.57
CA HIS A 434 19.44 46.85 -4.02
C HIS A 434 18.38 46.61 -2.93
N ALA A 435 18.50 45.50 -2.21
CA ALA A 435 17.58 45.07 -1.16
C ALA A 435 17.99 45.66 0.20
N LYS A 436 17.65 46.93 0.43
CA LYS A 436 18.07 47.70 1.60
C LYS A 436 17.65 47.05 2.92
N GLU A 437 16.38 46.70 3.04
CA GLU A 437 15.81 46.12 4.26
C GLU A 437 16.41 44.74 4.56
N ALA A 438 16.64 43.93 3.53
CA ALA A 438 17.36 42.66 3.68
C ALA A 438 18.82 42.86 4.15
N ALA A 439 19.52 43.83 3.59
CA ALA A 439 20.91 44.12 3.98
C ALA A 439 20.98 44.63 5.43
N GLU A 440 20.08 45.53 5.84
CA GLU A 440 19.97 46.00 7.22
C GLU A 440 19.64 44.85 8.18
N TYR A 441 18.68 43.99 7.82
CA TYR A 441 18.34 42.82 8.62
C TYR A 441 19.54 41.88 8.77
N LEU A 442 20.21 41.50 7.68
CA LEU A 442 21.36 40.58 7.72
C LEU A 442 22.52 41.15 8.55
N ARG A 443 22.79 42.46 8.46
CA ARG A 443 23.76 43.14 9.34
C ARG A 443 23.35 43.05 10.80
N SER A 444 22.09 43.34 11.10
CA SER A 444 21.57 43.24 12.48
C SER A 444 21.59 41.82 13.03
N ALA A 445 21.47 40.82 12.15
CA ALA A 445 21.55 39.40 12.48
C ALA A 445 23.00 38.90 12.65
N GLY A 446 24.02 39.75 12.41
CA GLY A 446 25.43 39.41 12.60
C GLY A 446 26.12 38.85 11.34
N ALA A 447 25.58 39.08 10.14
CA ALA A 447 26.29 38.77 8.91
C ALA A 447 27.58 39.60 8.80
N ILE A 448 28.66 39.00 8.34
CA ILE A 448 29.94 39.66 8.15
C ILE A 448 29.81 40.65 6.98
N ASP A 449 29.99 41.93 7.27
CA ASP A 449 30.08 42.99 6.26
C ASP A 449 31.55 43.23 5.87
N GLU A 450 31.90 42.73 4.69
CA GLU A 450 33.18 42.98 4.04
C GLU A 450 33.26 44.41 3.48
N GLU A 451 32.14 45.11 3.32
CA GLU A 451 32.12 46.50 2.86
C GLU A 451 32.49 47.46 4.00
N VAL A 452 33.46 48.33 3.74
CA VAL A 452 33.87 49.38 4.67
C VAL A 452 33.08 50.65 4.33
N ARG A 453 32.16 51.03 5.20
CA ARG A 453 31.26 52.18 5.01
C ARG A 453 31.60 53.26 6.02
N ALA A 454 30.97 54.43 5.89
CA ALA A 454 31.09 55.52 6.87
C ALA A 454 30.80 55.07 8.32
N ALA A 455 29.89 54.11 8.51
CA ALA A 455 29.55 53.57 9.82
C ALA A 455 30.61 52.60 10.39
N THR A 456 31.45 52.01 9.55
CA THR A 456 32.37 50.92 9.94
C THR A 456 33.85 51.25 9.74
N GLY A 457 34.19 52.30 9.00
CA GLY A 457 35.58 52.68 8.73
C GLY A 457 35.82 54.18 8.70
N THR A 458 37.09 54.55 8.63
CA THR A 458 37.55 55.94 8.61
C THR A 458 37.57 56.45 7.18
N ARG A 459 37.04 57.66 6.94
CA ARG A 459 37.08 58.30 5.61
C ARG A 459 38.53 58.59 5.20
N ILE A 460 38.88 58.26 3.95
CA ILE A 460 40.20 58.52 3.35
C ILE A 460 40.08 59.45 2.15
N ASP A 461 41.18 60.12 1.81
CA ASP A 461 41.24 61.09 0.73
C ASP A 461 41.77 60.48 -0.59
N LEU A 462 41.86 61.32 -1.62
CA LEU A 462 42.33 60.92 -2.94
C LEU A 462 43.79 60.44 -2.93
N ALA A 463 44.64 60.94 -2.03
CA ALA A 463 46.07 60.60 -2.01
C ALA A 463 46.35 59.22 -1.40
N HIS A 464 45.38 58.64 -0.70
CA HIS A 464 45.56 57.36 -0.02
C HIS A 464 45.90 56.21 -1.00
N PRO A 465 46.86 55.31 -0.65
CA PRO A 465 47.31 54.23 -1.53
C PRO A 465 46.18 53.31 -2.04
N ALA A 466 45.17 53.03 -1.22
CA ALA A 466 43.99 52.25 -1.63
C ALA A 466 43.21 52.91 -2.78
N VAL A 467 43.03 54.23 -2.72
CA VAL A 467 42.32 54.99 -3.76
C VAL A 467 43.14 55.04 -5.04
N GLN A 468 44.46 55.24 -4.91
CA GLN A 468 45.38 55.22 -6.05
C GLN A 468 45.44 53.84 -6.72
N ALA A 469 45.42 52.76 -5.94
CA ALA A 469 45.35 51.40 -6.47
C ALA A 469 44.04 51.14 -7.23
N ALA A 470 42.89 51.61 -6.72
CA ALA A 470 41.61 51.51 -7.43
C ALA A 470 41.61 52.30 -8.75
N ARG A 471 42.14 53.54 -8.76
CA ARG A 471 42.29 54.33 -10.00
C ARG A 471 43.24 53.66 -10.98
N ASN A 472 44.35 53.12 -10.51
CA ASN A 472 45.29 52.38 -11.35
C ASN A 472 44.65 51.12 -11.95
N TYR A 473 43.83 50.41 -11.17
CA TYR A 473 43.07 49.27 -11.66
C TYR A 473 42.16 49.67 -12.83
N VAL A 474 41.42 50.79 -12.72
CA VAL A 474 40.62 51.34 -13.82
C VAL A 474 41.48 51.72 -15.03
N LEU A 475 42.66 52.32 -14.83
CA LEU A 475 43.58 52.64 -15.91
C LEU A 475 44.08 51.38 -16.64
N LEU A 476 44.32 50.27 -15.93
CA LEU A 476 44.73 49.00 -16.53
C LEU A 476 43.62 48.41 -17.40
N ILE A 477 42.35 48.61 -17.03
CA ILE A 477 41.20 48.23 -17.85
C ILE A 477 41.24 48.97 -19.20
N HIS A 478 41.43 50.30 -19.18
CA HIS A 478 41.49 51.12 -20.39
C HIS A 478 42.75 50.90 -21.24
N LYS A 479 43.75 50.21 -20.69
CA LYS A 479 44.95 49.77 -21.42
C LYS A 479 44.83 48.35 -21.97
N ALA A 480 43.72 47.65 -21.68
CA ALA A 480 43.56 46.23 -21.96
C ALA A 480 44.70 45.36 -21.38
N ASP A 481 45.26 45.74 -20.22
CA ASP A 481 46.39 45.02 -19.60
C ASP A 481 45.91 43.92 -18.64
N ALA A 482 45.58 42.75 -19.19
CA ALA A 482 45.17 41.57 -18.43
C ALA A 482 46.20 41.16 -17.36
N ALA A 483 47.50 41.23 -17.67
CA ALA A 483 48.55 40.83 -16.74
C ALA A 483 48.67 41.81 -15.57
N GLY A 484 48.51 43.11 -15.84
CA GLY A 484 48.41 44.16 -14.83
C GLY A 484 47.19 43.98 -13.94
N LEU A 485 46.01 43.71 -14.50
CA LEU A 485 44.79 43.46 -13.72
C LEU A 485 44.92 42.24 -12.81
N LYS A 486 45.57 41.18 -13.29
CA LYS A 486 45.87 39.99 -12.50
C LYS A 486 46.77 40.31 -11.30
N ARG A 487 47.80 41.16 -11.49
CA ARG A 487 48.65 41.62 -10.39
C ARG A 487 47.95 42.59 -9.44
N ALA A 488 47.02 43.41 -9.93
CA ALA A 488 46.28 44.39 -9.15
C ALA A 488 45.06 43.80 -8.42
N SER A 489 44.69 42.56 -8.73
CA SER A 489 43.62 41.82 -8.05
C SER A 489 44.17 40.98 -6.90
N SER A 490 43.35 40.76 -5.87
CA SER A 490 43.73 39.90 -4.75
C SER A 490 43.79 38.45 -5.18
N SER A 491 44.64 37.64 -4.51
CA SER A 491 44.71 36.20 -4.72
C SER A 491 43.37 35.48 -4.52
N ASP A 492 42.50 36.01 -3.67
CA ASP A 492 41.17 35.48 -3.38
C ASP A 492 40.11 35.82 -4.45
N ARG A 493 40.47 36.60 -5.47
CA ARG A 493 39.54 36.96 -6.55
C ARG A 493 39.55 35.89 -7.65
N PRO A 494 38.43 35.18 -7.91
CA PRO A 494 38.38 34.10 -8.90
C PRO A 494 38.37 34.58 -10.37
N ALA A 495 38.65 35.87 -10.64
CA ALA A 495 38.48 36.47 -11.95
C ALA A 495 39.58 36.03 -12.95
N LYS A 496 39.12 35.51 -14.09
CA LYS A 496 39.95 35.17 -15.25
C LYS A 496 39.95 36.35 -16.22
N PHE A 497 41.11 36.95 -16.47
CA PHE A 497 41.27 38.09 -17.39
C PHE A 497 41.64 37.66 -18.82
N GLU A 498 41.61 36.35 -19.10
CA GLU A 498 42.06 35.78 -20.38
C GLU A 498 41.05 35.98 -21.53
N ASP A 499 39.74 36.05 -21.24
CA ASP A 499 38.65 36.14 -22.24
C ASP A 499 37.77 37.40 -22.03
N VAL A 500 38.40 38.57 -21.82
CA VAL A 500 37.68 39.82 -21.52
C VAL A 500 37.19 40.53 -22.80
N ASP A 501 35.90 40.88 -22.83
CA ASP A 501 35.35 41.84 -23.80
C ASP A 501 35.80 43.26 -23.42
N TRP A 502 36.96 43.64 -23.96
CA TRP A 502 37.54 44.95 -23.71
C TRP A 502 36.62 46.11 -24.10
N PRO A 503 36.02 46.15 -25.30
CA PRO A 503 35.06 47.20 -25.65
C PRO A 503 33.96 47.41 -24.60
N LEU A 504 33.37 46.31 -24.10
CA LEU A 504 32.36 46.40 -23.04
C LEU A 504 32.92 47.03 -21.76
N TRP A 505 34.12 46.62 -21.35
CA TRP A 505 34.77 47.13 -20.12
C TRP A 505 35.17 48.61 -20.24
N HIS A 506 35.72 49.02 -21.38
CA HIS A 506 36.05 50.43 -21.66
C HIS A 506 34.80 51.32 -21.60
N ASN A 507 33.68 50.84 -22.16
CA ASN A 507 32.44 51.60 -22.15
C ASN A 507 31.79 51.68 -20.77
N SER A 508 32.02 50.67 -19.93
CA SER A 508 31.34 50.54 -18.63
C SER A 508 32.07 51.18 -17.46
N ARG A 509 33.39 51.42 -17.57
CA ARG A 509 34.22 52.00 -16.49
C ARG A 509 34.53 53.48 -16.73
N PRO A 510 34.68 54.28 -15.67
CA PRO A 510 35.03 55.69 -15.80
C PRO A 510 36.44 55.83 -16.41
N VAL A 511 36.62 56.73 -17.38
CA VAL A 511 37.92 56.95 -18.05
C VAL A 511 38.87 57.81 -17.22
N ASP A 512 38.33 58.85 -16.57
CA ASP A 512 39.03 59.65 -15.57
C ASP A 512 38.17 59.72 -14.29
N PRO A 513 38.27 58.72 -13.41
CA PRO A 513 37.41 58.64 -12.25
C PRO A 513 37.73 59.71 -11.19
N GLU A 514 36.70 60.45 -10.80
CA GLU A 514 36.64 61.26 -9.59
C GLU A 514 36.30 60.40 -8.37
N LEU A 515 36.83 60.77 -7.21
CA LEU A 515 36.53 60.08 -5.94
C LEU A 515 35.21 60.58 -5.37
N VAL A 516 34.22 59.69 -5.25
CA VAL A 516 32.94 59.99 -4.56
C VAL A 516 33.13 59.85 -3.06
N ALA A 517 33.59 58.68 -2.62
CA ALA A 517 33.82 58.36 -1.23
C ALA A 517 34.83 57.21 -1.12
N ALA A 518 35.61 57.18 -0.04
CA ALA A 518 36.41 56.03 0.29
C ALA A 518 36.57 55.90 1.80
N PHE A 519 36.57 54.66 2.28
CA PHE A 519 36.67 54.33 3.70
C PHE A 519 37.64 53.18 3.90
N VAL A 520 38.40 53.21 5.00
CA VAL A 520 39.36 52.16 5.38
C VAL A 520 39.08 51.64 6.79
N ARG A 521 39.25 50.32 6.98
CA ARG A 521 39.16 49.64 8.27
C ARG A 521 40.26 48.57 8.32
N GLY A 522 41.36 48.87 9.00
CA GLY A 522 42.51 47.96 9.08
C GLY A 522 43.10 47.68 7.70
N SER A 523 43.05 46.42 7.27
CA SER A 523 43.55 45.98 5.96
C SER A 523 42.50 46.01 4.84
N ASP A 524 41.27 46.42 5.13
CA ASP A 524 40.18 46.49 4.14
C ASP A 524 39.83 47.93 3.82
N ALA A 525 39.46 48.21 2.57
CA ALA A 525 38.92 49.50 2.18
C ALA A 525 37.81 49.35 1.13
N THR A 526 36.92 50.32 1.07
CA THR A 526 35.95 50.45 -0.02
C THR A 526 36.13 51.82 -0.65
N VAL A 527 36.32 51.83 -1.97
CA VAL A 527 36.60 53.03 -2.77
C VAL A 527 35.54 53.17 -3.83
N THR A 528 34.83 54.30 -3.85
CA THR A 528 33.80 54.60 -4.84
C THR A 528 34.28 55.69 -5.78
N LEU A 529 34.35 55.35 -7.06
CA LEU A 529 34.81 56.21 -8.14
C LEU A 529 33.66 56.49 -9.11
N THR A 530 33.58 57.72 -9.64
CA THR A 530 32.57 58.09 -10.65
C THR A 530 33.23 58.82 -11.81
N GLY A 531 32.63 58.77 -13.00
CA GLY A 531 33.12 59.53 -14.14
C GLY A 531 32.50 59.10 -15.46
N PRO A 532 32.74 59.86 -16.54
CA PRO A 532 32.24 59.52 -17.87
C PRO A 532 32.81 58.18 -18.35
N GLY A 533 31.93 57.25 -18.72
CA GLY A 533 32.28 56.03 -19.42
C GLY A 533 32.53 56.26 -20.91
N GLY A 534 33.06 55.25 -21.61
CA GLY A 534 33.42 55.36 -23.04
C GLY A 534 32.26 55.71 -23.98
N ALA A 535 31.00 55.46 -23.57
CA ALA A 535 29.80 55.80 -24.33
C ALA A 535 29.16 57.17 -23.97
N GLY A 536 29.79 57.95 -23.07
CA GLY A 536 29.32 59.29 -22.68
C GLY A 536 28.36 59.36 -21.50
N TYR A 537 27.96 58.23 -20.92
CA TYR A 537 27.17 58.19 -19.68
C TYR A 537 28.08 58.21 -18.44
N SER A 538 27.67 58.90 -17.38
CA SER A 538 28.39 58.82 -16.09
C SER A 538 28.21 57.43 -15.49
N SER A 539 29.31 56.85 -15.03
CA SER A 539 29.36 55.51 -14.42
C SER A 539 29.99 55.60 -13.05
N THR A 540 29.34 55.03 -12.03
CA THR A 540 29.89 54.94 -10.68
C THR A 540 30.22 53.49 -10.34
N TRP A 541 31.41 53.28 -9.78
CA TRP A 541 31.97 51.98 -9.47
C TRP A 541 32.53 51.95 -8.05
N GLY A 542 32.10 50.95 -7.28
CA GLY A 542 32.66 50.62 -5.98
C GLY A 542 33.72 49.52 -6.12
N PHE A 543 34.84 49.70 -5.42
CA PHE A 543 35.96 48.76 -5.36
C PHE A 543 36.18 48.37 -3.90
N GLN A 544 36.02 47.08 -3.60
CA GLN A 544 36.47 46.50 -2.35
C GLN A 544 37.94 46.13 -2.48
N MET A 545 38.74 46.62 -1.55
CA MET A 545 40.19 46.56 -1.56
C MET A 545 40.66 45.82 -0.31
N HIS A 546 41.71 45.01 -0.46
CA HIS A 546 42.40 44.37 0.66
C HIS A 546 43.91 44.61 0.55
N LEU A 547 44.57 44.84 1.68
CA LEU A 547 46.01 45.04 1.77
C LEU A 547 46.73 43.70 1.84
N GLU A 548 47.29 43.25 0.73
CA GLU A 548 47.96 41.96 0.58
C GLU A 548 49.47 42.18 0.34
N ASN A 549 50.31 41.67 1.23
CA ASN A 549 51.77 41.82 1.17
C ASN A 549 52.26 43.28 1.03
N GLY A 550 51.55 44.23 1.66
CA GLY A 550 51.88 45.66 1.62
C GLY A 550 51.36 46.41 0.38
N GLU A 551 50.65 45.73 -0.53
CA GLU A 551 50.03 46.34 -1.70
C GLU A 551 48.50 46.24 -1.62
N TRP A 552 47.81 47.33 -1.95
CA TRP A 552 46.35 47.32 -2.03
C TRP A 552 45.90 46.60 -3.31
N LYS A 553 45.07 45.57 -3.15
CA LYS A 553 44.55 44.74 -4.23
C LYS A 553 43.04 44.85 -4.31
N VAL A 554 42.50 44.81 -5.53
CA VAL A 554 41.05 44.76 -5.75
C VAL A 554 40.57 43.33 -5.47
N VAL A 555 39.76 43.18 -4.42
CA VAL A 555 39.08 41.92 -4.11
C VAL A 555 37.83 41.78 -4.99
N ARG A 556 37.07 42.87 -5.10
CA ARG A 556 35.82 42.90 -5.85
C ARG A 556 35.56 44.30 -6.40
N GLU A 557 34.87 44.35 -7.52
CA GLU A 557 34.34 45.58 -8.09
C GLU A 557 32.86 45.43 -8.38
N ARG A 558 32.13 46.54 -8.32
CA ARG A 558 30.68 46.56 -8.48
C ARG A 558 30.23 47.87 -9.10
N TRP A 559 29.27 47.79 -10.02
CA TRP A 559 28.57 48.96 -10.54
C TRP A 559 27.59 49.50 -9.50
N LEU A 560 27.60 50.82 -9.30
CA LEU A 560 26.69 51.53 -8.41
C LEU A 560 25.82 52.46 -9.25
N ASP A 561 24.53 52.19 -9.29
CA ASP A 561 23.57 53.10 -9.90
C ASP A 561 23.20 54.16 -8.85
N LEU A 562 23.84 55.33 -8.91
CA LEU A 562 23.61 56.43 -7.95
C LEU A 562 22.23 57.10 -8.10
N GLY A 563 21.34 56.57 -8.94
CA GLY A 563 20.00 57.13 -9.17
C GLY A 563 18.98 56.98 -8.03
N TYR A 564 19.32 56.37 -6.89
CA TYR A 564 18.34 56.06 -5.83
C TYR A 564 18.84 56.20 -4.38
N GLU A 565 20.03 56.74 -4.12
CA GLU A 565 20.52 56.97 -2.74
C GLU A 565 20.81 58.46 -2.51
N GLU A 566 19.77 59.19 -2.09
CA GLU A 566 19.91 60.34 -1.16
C GLU A 566 19.69 59.88 0.29
#